data_AF-A0A1F8SHG9-F1
#
_entry.id   AF-A0A1F8SHG9-F1
#
_cell.length_a   1.000
_cell.length_b   1.000
_cell.length_c   1.000
_cell.angle_alpha   90.00
_cell.angle_beta   90.00
_cell.angle_gamma   90.00
#
_symmetry.space_group_name_H-M   'P 1'
#
loop_
_entity.id
_entity.type
_entity.pdbx_description
1 polymer ?
#
loop_
_entity_poly.entity_id
_entity_poly.type
_entity_poly.pdbx_seq_one_letter_code
_entity_poly.pdbx_strand_id
1 'polypeptide(L)'
;MSRPCVHADAISPVPPPASGCETCLEIGDTWVHLRQCLTCGRTLCCDDSPNRHMSRHARADGHLIMRTAEPDEDWVFCFGDDALVRETATGGWEAFDWYVEEGLEAATAHLSAGGSLDDAALATAHEELAQWVGHVRAKHATGALDAADASAIEALPGWTW
;
A
#
# COMPACT_ATOMS: atom_id res chain seq x y z
N MET A 1 1.92 -11.71 -12.47
CA MET A 1 2.13 -12.31 -11.13
C MET A 1 2.69 -11.21 -10.26
N SER A 2 1.97 -10.82 -9.22
CA SER A 2 2.38 -9.75 -8.30
C SER A 2 3.75 -10.05 -7.69
N ARG A 3 4.52 -9.00 -7.37
CA ARG A 3 5.88 -9.16 -6.86
C ARG A 3 5.91 -9.77 -5.46
N PRO A 4 6.65 -10.87 -5.23
CA PRO A 4 6.78 -11.47 -3.91
C PRO A 4 7.54 -10.54 -2.94
N CYS A 5 7.09 -10.48 -1.69
CA CYS A 5 7.74 -9.78 -0.59
C CYS A 5 8.59 -10.77 0.22
N VAL A 6 9.91 -10.64 0.14
CA VAL A 6 10.86 -11.49 0.90
C VAL A 6 11.04 -11.04 2.35
N HIS A 7 10.64 -9.81 2.67
CA HIS A 7 10.79 -9.24 4.02
C HIS A 7 9.76 -9.81 5.01
N ALA A 8 8.65 -10.36 4.50
CA ALA A 8 7.60 -10.95 5.31
C ALA A 8 8.01 -12.26 6.00
N ASP A 9 9.13 -12.87 5.62
CA ASP A 9 9.72 -14.01 6.32
C ASP A 9 10.10 -13.68 7.78
N ALA A 10 10.25 -12.38 8.11
CA ALA A 10 10.52 -11.89 9.46
C ALA A 10 9.26 -11.71 10.32
N ILE A 11 8.07 -12.02 9.81
CA ILE A 11 6.81 -11.98 10.57
C ILE A 11 6.81 -13.10 11.60
N SER A 12 6.42 -12.78 12.83
CA SER A 12 6.29 -13.72 13.93
C SER A 12 5.01 -13.50 14.71
N PRO A 13 4.55 -14.50 15.51
CA PRO A 13 3.45 -14.27 16.45
C PRO A 13 3.81 -13.16 17.45
N VAL A 14 3.04 -12.08 17.43
CA VAL A 14 3.19 -10.92 18.32
C VAL A 14 1.96 -10.77 19.22
N PRO A 15 2.09 -10.16 20.42
CA PRO A 15 0.94 -9.87 21.27
C PRO A 15 -0.06 -8.92 20.57
N PRO A 16 -1.28 -8.77 21.11
CA PRO A 16 -2.20 -7.74 20.66
C PRO A 16 -1.55 -6.34 20.70
N PRO A 17 -1.95 -5.41 19.81
CA PRO A 17 -1.44 -4.04 19.85
C PRO A 17 -1.69 -3.38 21.21
N ALA A 18 -0.71 -2.58 21.66
CA ALA A 18 -0.90 -1.74 22.82
C ALA A 18 -1.85 -0.58 22.47
N SER A 19 -2.49 0.02 23.48
CA SER A 19 -3.42 1.15 23.28
C SER A 19 -2.71 2.49 23.05
N GLY A 20 -1.40 2.51 22.87
CA GLY A 20 -0.64 3.75 22.75
C GLY A 20 0.80 3.55 22.27
N CYS A 21 1.40 4.64 21.81
CA CYS A 21 2.81 4.69 21.46
C CYS A 21 3.64 4.95 22.72
N GLU A 22 4.34 3.93 23.23
CA GLU A 22 5.16 4.02 24.44
C GLU A 22 6.12 5.22 24.41
N THR A 23 6.84 5.41 23.31
CA THR A 23 7.80 6.52 23.18
C THR A 23 7.14 7.91 23.17
N CYS A 24 5.90 8.05 22.67
CA CYS A 24 5.16 9.32 22.78
C CYS A 24 4.74 9.57 24.23
N LEU A 25 4.28 8.52 24.93
CA LEU A 25 3.88 8.62 26.33
C LEU A 25 5.04 9.02 27.24
N GLU A 26 6.24 8.47 27.00
CA GLU A 26 7.46 8.80 27.75
C GLU A 26 7.84 10.29 27.65
N ILE A 27 7.63 10.90 26.49
CA ILE A 27 7.95 12.32 26.26
C ILE A 27 6.75 13.26 26.50
N GLY A 28 5.59 12.71 26.88
CA GLY A 28 4.37 13.48 27.11
C GLY A 28 3.76 14.07 25.84
N ASP A 29 3.92 13.41 24.69
CA ASP A 29 3.40 13.85 23.40
C ASP A 29 2.28 12.93 22.89
N THR A 30 1.69 13.30 21.75
CA THR A 30 0.51 12.70 21.12
C THR A 30 0.86 11.96 19.83
N TRP A 31 -0.15 11.33 19.24
CA TRP A 31 -0.07 10.63 17.96
C TRP A 31 -1.41 10.72 17.23
N VAL A 32 -1.37 10.40 15.93
CA VAL A 32 -2.57 10.33 15.07
C VAL A 32 -3.08 8.89 15.04
N HIS A 33 -2.29 7.97 14.48
CA HIS A 33 -2.61 6.54 14.40
C HIS A 33 -1.47 5.67 14.92
N LEU A 34 -1.80 4.44 15.30
CA LEU A 34 -0.88 3.43 15.75
C LEU A 34 -0.63 2.36 14.69
N ARG A 35 0.58 1.83 14.71
CA ARG A 35 1.05 0.71 13.89
C ARG A 35 1.72 -0.30 14.80
N GLN A 36 1.63 -1.59 14.49
CA GLN A 36 2.34 -2.63 15.24
C GLN A 36 3.37 -3.33 14.36
N CYS A 37 4.60 -3.41 14.86
CA CYS A 37 5.68 -4.18 14.24
C CYS A 37 5.38 -5.67 14.34
N LEU A 38 5.42 -6.39 13.21
CA LEU A 38 5.18 -7.83 13.16
C LEU A 38 6.42 -8.69 13.46
N THR A 39 7.58 -8.05 13.65
CA THR A 39 8.82 -8.73 14.05
C THR A 39 9.02 -8.74 15.57
N CYS A 40 8.70 -7.65 16.27
CA CYS A 40 8.91 -7.55 17.72
C CYS A 40 7.68 -7.15 18.54
N GLY A 41 6.54 -6.85 17.91
CA GLY A 41 5.27 -6.56 18.59
C GLY A 41 5.12 -5.15 19.14
N ARG A 42 6.14 -4.28 18.99
CA ARG A 42 6.05 -2.87 19.43
C ARG A 42 4.92 -2.13 18.70
N THR A 43 4.12 -1.39 19.44
CA THR A 43 3.08 -0.50 18.91
C THR A 43 3.57 0.95 18.97
N LEU A 44 3.66 1.60 17.82
CA LEU A 44 4.29 2.92 17.65
C LEU A 44 3.44 3.80 16.74
N CYS A 45 3.62 5.12 16.86
CA CYS A 45 2.87 6.08 16.03
C CYS A 45 3.32 6.06 14.56
N CYS A 46 2.36 6.28 13.67
CA CYS A 46 2.53 6.31 12.21
C CYS A 46 3.34 7.52 11.72
N ASP A 47 3.57 7.61 10.41
CA ASP A 47 4.35 8.68 9.78
C ASP A 47 3.61 10.02 9.66
N ASP A 48 2.27 10.01 9.76
CA ASP A 48 1.45 11.23 9.87
C ASP A 48 1.49 11.82 11.30
N SER A 49 1.97 11.04 12.28
CA SER A 49 2.18 11.55 13.63
C SER A 49 3.46 12.40 13.69
N PRO A 50 3.54 13.42 14.58
CA PRO A 50 4.70 14.32 14.65
C PRO A 50 6.06 13.61 14.80
N ASN A 51 6.09 12.51 15.57
CA ASN A 51 7.32 11.83 15.94
C ASN A 51 7.76 10.71 14.99
N ARG A 52 6.82 10.12 14.23
CA ARG A 52 7.08 9.06 13.22
C ARG A 52 7.83 7.86 13.80
N HIS A 53 7.42 7.38 14.96
CA HIS A 53 8.17 6.36 15.69
C HIS A 53 8.23 5.02 14.94
N MET A 54 7.19 4.63 14.19
CA MET A 54 7.22 3.36 13.45
C MET A 54 8.28 3.33 12.35
N SER A 55 8.37 4.35 11.48
CA SER A 55 9.41 4.36 10.44
C SER A 55 10.82 4.53 11.00
N ARG A 56 10.98 5.26 12.11
CA ARG A 56 12.27 5.30 12.84
C ARG A 56 12.65 3.92 13.37
N HIS A 57 11.71 3.22 13.99
CA HIS A 57 11.90 1.86 14.49
C HIS A 57 12.27 0.88 13.36
N ALA A 58 11.54 0.90 12.25
CA ALA A 58 11.83 0.06 11.09
C ALA A 58 13.26 0.27 10.58
N ARG A 59 13.70 1.53 10.45
CA ARG A 59 15.06 1.88 9.99
C ARG A 59 16.15 1.53 11.01
N ALA A 60 15.90 1.75 12.29
CA ALA A 60 16.89 1.54 13.35
C ALA A 60 17.10 0.04 13.66
N ASP A 61 16.01 -0.73 13.71
CA ASP A 61 16.04 -2.12 14.14
C ASP A 61 16.02 -3.10 12.95
N GLY A 62 15.78 -2.61 11.72
CA GLY A 62 15.62 -3.46 10.54
C GLY A 62 14.31 -4.25 10.51
N HIS A 63 13.32 -3.83 11.30
CA HIS A 63 12.00 -4.46 11.35
C HIS A 63 11.08 -3.87 10.27
N LEU A 64 11.12 -4.46 9.09
CA LEU A 64 10.54 -3.86 7.89
C LEU A 64 9.03 -4.12 7.72
N ILE A 65 8.41 -4.95 8.56
CA ILE A 65 7.00 -5.29 8.44
C ILE A 65 6.20 -4.75 9.62
N MET A 66 5.13 -4.02 9.32
CA MET A 66 4.16 -3.56 10.30
C MET A 66 2.73 -3.79 9.81
N ARG A 67 1.80 -3.90 10.75
CA ARG A 67 0.36 -3.84 10.49
C ARG A 67 -0.23 -2.56 11.07
N THR A 68 -1.40 -2.18 10.58
CA THR A 68 -2.26 -1.24 11.30
C THR A 68 -2.60 -1.75 12.70
N ALA A 69 -2.73 -0.84 13.65
CA ALA A 69 -3.24 -1.10 14.99
C ALA A 69 -4.55 -0.33 15.25
N GLU A 70 -5.17 0.19 14.18
CA GLU A 70 -6.47 0.85 14.26
C GLU A 70 -7.60 -0.19 14.27
N PRO A 71 -8.75 0.13 14.90
CA PRO A 71 -9.93 -0.70 14.81
C PRO A 71 -10.41 -0.85 13.36
N ASP A 72 -10.93 -2.03 13.02
CA ASP A 72 -11.57 -2.33 11.73
C ASP A 72 -10.65 -2.25 10.49
N GLU A 73 -9.33 -2.17 10.68
CA GLU A 73 -8.35 -2.26 9.61
C GLU A 73 -7.46 -3.52 9.79
N ASP A 74 -7.04 -4.16 8.69
CA ASP A 74 -6.25 -5.40 8.72
C ASP A 74 -5.04 -5.42 7.76
N TRP A 75 -4.69 -4.27 7.19
CA TRP A 75 -3.61 -4.18 6.21
C TRP A 75 -2.21 -4.27 6.84
N VAL A 76 -1.27 -4.78 6.03
CA VAL A 76 0.14 -4.93 6.37
C VAL A 76 0.97 -4.15 5.35
N PHE A 77 2.03 -3.51 5.83
CA PHE A 77 2.93 -2.72 5.02
C PHE A 77 4.38 -3.18 5.21
N CYS A 78 5.12 -3.23 4.11
CA CYS A 78 6.53 -3.51 4.09
C CYS A 78 7.33 -2.25 3.75
N PHE A 79 8.14 -1.76 4.70
CA PHE A 79 9.06 -0.64 4.48
C PHE A 79 10.18 -0.97 3.48
N GLY A 80 10.58 -2.24 3.37
CA GLY A 80 11.61 -2.67 2.41
C GLY A 80 11.13 -2.63 0.96
N ASP A 81 9.85 -2.89 0.76
CA ASP A 81 9.21 -2.91 -0.55
C ASP A 81 8.42 -1.63 -0.87
N ASP A 82 8.33 -0.72 0.11
CA ASP A 82 7.51 0.50 0.09
C ASP A 82 6.09 0.24 -0.43
N ALA A 83 5.47 -0.83 0.05
CA ALA A 83 4.22 -1.34 -0.48
C ALA A 83 3.36 -2.01 0.60
N LEU A 84 2.04 -2.01 0.36
CA LEU A 84 1.14 -2.92 1.06
C LEU A 84 1.48 -4.35 0.65
N VAL A 85 1.39 -5.27 1.61
CA VAL A 85 1.64 -6.69 1.39
C VAL A 85 0.51 -7.52 1.95
N ARG A 86 0.18 -8.62 1.27
CA ARG A 86 -0.83 -9.58 1.71
C ARG A 86 -0.30 -11.00 1.62
N GLU A 87 -0.80 -11.87 2.49
CA GLU A 87 -0.52 -13.30 2.41
C GLU A 87 -1.30 -13.91 1.22
N THR A 88 -0.63 -14.76 0.44
CA THR A 88 -1.26 -15.44 -0.69
C THR A 88 -1.92 -16.74 -0.26
N ALA A 89 -2.93 -17.20 -1.01
CA ALA A 89 -3.63 -18.46 -0.72
C ALA A 89 -2.71 -19.70 -0.77
N THR A 90 -1.59 -19.61 -1.47
CA THR A 90 -0.59 -20.69 -1.59
C THR A 90 0.55 -20.57 -0.56
N GLY A 91 0.46 -19.61 0.36
CA GLY A 91 1.52 -19.25 1.29
C GLY A 91 2.53 -18.27 0.69
N GLY A 92 3.23 -17.54 1.55
CA GLY A 92 4.10 -16.43 1.16
C GLY A 92 3.34 -15.12 1.01
N TRP A 93 4.07 -14.04 0.77
CA TRP A 93 3.55 -12.68 0.75
C TRP A 93 3.85 -12.01 -0.57
N GLU A 94 2.92 -11.18 -1.05
CA GLU A 94 3.07 -10.38 -2.27
C GLU A 94 2.78 -8.91 -1.99
N ALA A 95 3.50 -8.04 -2.69
CA ALA A 95 3.18 -6.63 -2.75
C ALA A 95 1.95 -6.39 -3.63
N PHE A 96 1.11 -5.45 -3.24
CA PHE A 96 -0.04 -5.02 -4.01
C PHE A 96 -0.30 -3.52 -3.82
N ASP A 97 -1.06 -2.93 -4.74
CA ASP A 97 -1.51 -1.55 -4.65
C ASP A 97 -3.02 -1.50 -4.88
N TRP A 98 -3.77 -1.29 -3.80
CA TRP A 98 -5.23 -1.22 -3.80
C TRP A 98 -5.81 -0.23 -4.82
N TYR A 99 -5.18 0.94 -4.98
CA TYR A 99 -5.68 2.00 -5.85
C TYR A 99 -5.44 1.64 -7.32
N VAL A 100 -4.34 0.95 -7.60
CA VAL A 100 -4.05 0.40 -8.93
C VAL A 100 -5.04 -0.71 -9.27
N GLU A 101 -5.24 -1.69 -8.37
CA GLU A 101 -6.14 -2.84 -8.59
C GLU A 101 -7.61 -2.39 -8.77
N GLU A 102 -8.14 -1.54 -7.88
CA GLU A 102 -9.52 -1.04 -7.97
C GLU A 102 -9.75 -0.20 -9.23
N GLY A 103 -8.81 0.69 -9.56
CA GLY A 103 -8.96 1.52 -10.75
C GLY A 103 -8.80 0.74 -12.05
N LEU A 104 -8.04 -0.37 -12.06
CA LEU A 104 -7.98 -1.28 -13.20
C LEU A 104 -9.33 -1.98 -13.43
N GLU A 105 -10.00 -2.40 -12.35
CA GLU A 105 -11.37 -2.94 -12.44
C GLU A 105 -12.34 -1.88 -12.99
N ALA A 106 -12.30 -0.66 -12.44
CA ALA A 106 -13.13 0.44 -12.90
C ALA A 106 -12.89 0.79 -14.37
N ALA A 107 -11.62 0.84 -14.80
CA ALA A 107 -11.24 1.10 -16.18
C ALA A 107 -11.75 -0.01 -17.13
N THR A 108 -11.64 -1.26 -16.71
CA THR A 108 -12.18 -2.42 -17.44
C THR A 108 -13.69 -2.34 -17.59
N ALA A 109 -14.41 -1.98 -16.52
CA ALA A 109 -15.86 -1.80 -16.54
C ALA A 109 -16.28 -0.65 -17.47
N HIS A 110 -15.59 0.48 -17.40
CA HIS A 110 -15.83 1.65 -18.26
C HIS A 110 -15.64 1.32 -19.74
N LEU A 111 -14.55 0.64 -20.11
CA LEU A 111 -14.33 0.18 -21.48
C LEU A 111 -15.39 -0.82 -21.94
N SER A 112 -15.81 -1.73 -21.06
CA SER A 112 -16.88 -2.70 -21.35
C SER A 112 -18.24 -2.04 -21.59
N ALA A 113 -18.47 -0.87 -20.99
CA ALA A 113 -19.65 -0.03 -21.24
C ALA A 113 -19.55 0.81 -22.52
N GLY A 114 -18.48 0.67 -23.30
CA GLY A 114 -18.22 1.45 -24.52
C GLY A 114 -17.55 2.80 -24.26
N GLY A 115 -17.05 3.03 -23.04
CA GLY A 115 -16.23 4.18 -22.69
C GLY A 115 -14.85 4.17 -23.36
N SER A 116 -14.15 5.29 -23.26
CA SER A 116 -12.75 5.44 -23.70
C SER A 116 -11.89 5.91 -22.53
N LEU A 117 -10.63 5.44 -22.49
CA LEU A 117 -9.60 5.90 -21.54
C LEU A 117 -8.73 7.05 -22.10
N ASP A 118 -9.18 7.69 -23.19
CA ASP A 118 -8.59 8.93 -23.69
C ASP A 118 -8.69 10.04 -22.62
N ASP A 119 -7.58 10.75 -22.39
CA ASP A 119 -7.47 11.77 -21.35
C ASP A 119 -8.52 12.89 -21.50
N ALA A 120 -8.83 13.30 -22.74
CA ALA A 120 -9.81 14.36 -22.99
C ALA A 120 -11.25 13.89 -22.73
N ALA A 121 -11.55 12.63 -23.07
CA ALA A 121 -12.82 11.99 -22.77
C ALA A 121 -13.01 11.81 -21.26
N LEU A 122 -11.99 11.31 -20.55
CA LEU A 122 -12.07 11.09 -19.10
C LEU A 122 -12.18 12.40 -18.31
N ALA A 123 -11.43 13.44 -18.68
CA ALA A 123 -11.46 14.73 -17.98
C ALA A 123 -12.85 15.40 -17.96
N THR A 124 -13.74 15.01 -18.88
CA THR A 124 -15.10 15.58 -18.97
C THR A 124 -16.19 14.67 -18.41
N ALA A 125 -15.94 13.35 -18.33
CA ALA A 125 -16.97 12.36 -18.06
C ALA A 125 -16.70 11.48 -16.82
N HIS A 126 -15.44 11.33 -16.40
CA HIS A 126 -15.08 10.38 -15.33
C HIS A 126 -13.81 10.80 -14.58
N GLU A 127 -13.95 11.74 -13.65
CA GLU A 127 -12.82 12.37 -12.92
C GLU A 127 -11.94 11.34 -12.19
N GLU A 128 -12.53 10.37 -11.49
CA GLU A 128 -11.77 9.35 -10.75
C GLU A 128 -10.90 8.48 -11.67
N LEU A 129 -11.39 8.14 -12.87
CA LEU A 129 -10.61 7.39 -13.84
C LEU A 129 -9.50 8.26 -14.44
N ALA A 130 -9.76 9.56 -14.68
CA ALA A 130 -8.71 10.48 -15.11
C ALA A 130 -7.57 10.56 -14.07
N GLN A 131 -7.90 10.62 -12.78
CA GLN A 131 -6.92 10.60 -11.70
C GLN A 131 -6.15 9.27 -11.66
N TRP A 132 -6.84 8.15 -11.81
CA TRP A 132 -6.21 6.83 -11.85
C TRP A 132 -5.26 6.67 -13.05
N VAL A 133 -5.67 7.10 -14.26
CA VAL A 133 -4.82 7.08 -15.46
C VAL A 133 -3.54 7.89 -15.22
N GLY A 134 -3.68 9.10 -14.67
CA GLY A 134 -2.53 9.95 -14.32
C GLY A 134 -1.61 9.27 -13.30
N HIS A 135 -2.18 8.63 -12.28
CA HIS A 135 -1.45 7.91 -11.25
C HIS A 135 -0.64 6.73 -11.81
N VAL A 136 -1.28 5.84 -12.58
CA VAL A 136 -0.59 4.64 -13.09
C VAL A 136 0.49 5.00 -14.11
N ARG A 137 0.28 6.03 -14.94
CA ARG A 137 1.33 6.54 -15.85
C ARG A 137 2.51 7.14 -15.08
N ALA A 138 2.25 7.91 -14.02
CA ALA A 138 3.31 8.46 -13.18
C ALA A 138 4.14 7.35 -12.51
N LYS A 139 3.49 6.29 -12.00
CA LYS A 139 4.17 5.12 -11.42
C LYS A 139 4.95 4.33 -12.47
N HIS A 140 4.40 4.13 -13.65
CA HIS A 140 5.11 3.48 -14.75
C HIS A 140 6.37 4.26 -15.15
N ALA A 141 6.26 5.59 -15.27
CA ALA A 141 7.39 6.45 -15.62
C ALA A 141 8.53 6.44 -14.59
N THR A 142 8.24 6.19 -13.30
CA THR A 142 9.24 6.10 -12.24
C THR A 142 9.71 4.66 -11.96
N GLY A 143 9.14 3.66 -12.63
CA GLY A 143 9.41 2.24 -12.36
C GLY A 143 8.80 1.73 -11.04
N ALA A 144 7.86 2.47 -10.45
CA ALA A 144 7.21 2.13 -9.18
C ALA A 144 5.93 1.28 -9.37
N LEU A 145 5.52 1.02 -10.62
CA LEU A 145 4.39 0.16 -10.94
C LEU A 145 4.84 -1.31 -10.98
N ASP A 146 4.09 -2.21 -10.34
CA ASP A 146 4.36 -3.64 -10.38
C ASP A 146 4.28 -4.17 -11.83
N ALA A 147 5.13 -5.13 -12.18
CA ALA A 147 5.19 -5.66 -13.54
C ALA A 147 3.89 -6.37 -13.97
N ALA A 148 3.18 -6.99 -13.02
CA ALA A 148 1.88 -7.60 -13.28
C ALA A 148 0.82 -6.54 -13.56
N ASP A 149 0.77 -5.48 -12.75
CA ASP A 149 -0.15 -4.37 -12.93
C ASP A 149 0.11 -3.65 -14.25
N ALA A 150 1.37 -3.37 -14.57
CA ALA A 150 1.76 -2.77 -15.84
C ALA A 150 1.31 -3.63 -17.03
N SER A 151 1.54 -4.96 -16.96
CA SER A 151 1.12 -5.88 -18.03
C SER A 151 -0.41 -5.94 -18.17
N ALA A 152 -1.15 -5.88 -17.06
CA ALA A 152 -2.61 -5.90 -17.07
C ALA A 152 -3.19 -4.60 -17.63
N ILE A 153 -2.61 -3.46 -17.28
CA ILE A 153 -3.00 -2.15 -17.78
C ILE A 153 -2.67 -2.02 -19.28
N GLU A 154 -1.50 -2.50 -19.74
CA GLU A 154 -1.14 -2.50 -21.16
C GLU A 154 -2.09 -3.37 -22.02
N ALA A 155 -2.73 -4.37 -21.42
CA ALA A 155 -3.73 -5.19 -22.10
C ALA A 155 -5.10 -4.50 -22.26
N LEU A 156 -5.32 -3.33 -21.65
CA LEU A 156 -6.58 -2.59 -21.79
C LEU A 156 -6.75 -2.08 -23.24
N PRO A 157 -7.94 -2.25 -23.84
CA PRO A 157 -8.24 -1.74 -25.18
C PRO A 157 -7.91 -0.25 -25.36
N GLY A 158 -7.03 0.05 -26.31
CA GLY A 158 -6.64 1.43 -26.63
C GLY A 158 -5.66 2.07 -25.64
N TRP A 159 -5.14 1.33 -24.68
CA TRP A 159 -4.15 1.84 -23.74
C TRP A 159 -2.80 2.15 -24.40
N THR A 160 -2.18 3.24 -23.96
CA THR A 160 -0.81 3.61 -24.29
C THR A 160 -0.14 4.26 -23.08
N TRP A 161 1.10 3.86 -22.80
CA TRP A 161 1.97 4.46 -21.77
C TRP A 161 2.48 5.84 -22.16
#